data_AF-A0A9D8RBR1-F1
#
_entry.id   AF-A0A9D8RBR1-F1
#
_cell.length_a   1.000
_cell.length_b   1.000
_cell.length_c   1.000
_cell.angle_alpha   90.00
_cell.angle_beta   90.00
_cell.angle_gamma   90.00
#
_symmetry.space_group_name_H-M   'P 1'
#
loop_
_entity.id
_entity.type
_entity.pdbx_description
1 polymer ?
#
loop_
_entity_poly.entity_id
_entity_poly.type
_entity_poly.pdbx_seq_one_letter_code
_entity_poly.pdbx_strand_id
1 'polypeptide(L)'
;MILKKQLILSMLLLITQSPCVNAQKKEIAQARTYIKSGKNLDKAEQVMNKLLRDSANIDNIRIYTTLAEAVRKQYEQVNEKVYLKQSYDSAAFFNIAKKVFDVHEKLDSALVIYGKKPDDNTKIRARNSEYLNIYRVNLYNGGLYWLRKNDFKKAITMFDAYLDCHRQPLFSDYTLSENDDIAPLAASRALYCGYRMQNTSIVFKNKELALK
;
A
#
# COMPACT_ATOMS: atom_id res chain seq x y z
N MET A 1 41.10 8.61 -39.99
CA MET A 1 39.67 8.87 -40.28
C MET A 1 38.72 7.83 -39.66
N ILE A 2 39.13 6.56 -39.55
CA ILE A 2 38.30 5.45 -39.01
C ILE A 2 38.01 5.59 -37.50
N LEU A 3 38.99 6.01 -36.69
CA LEU A 3 38.82 6.21 -35.24
C LEU A 3 37.77 7.28 -34.88
N LYS A 4 37.71 8.39 -35.65
CA LYS A 4 36.69 9.44 -35.48
C LYS A 4 35.28 8.95 -35.84
N LYS A 5 35.14 8.09 -36.86
CA LYS A 5 33.84 7.49 -37.21
C LYS A 5 33.34 6.52 -36.13
N GLN A 6 34.24 5.73 -35.51
CA GLN A 6 33.88 4.83 -34.41
C GLN A 6 33.51 5.59 -33.12
N LEU A 7 34.19 6.71 -32.84
CA LEU A 7 33.85 7.62 -31.73
C LEU A 7 32.51 8.33 -31.94
N ILE A 8 32.17 8.73 -33.17
CA ILE A 8 30.87 9.32 -33.49
C ILE A 8 29.75 8.26 -33.39
N LEU A 9 30.02 7.02 -33.83
CA LEU A 9 29.05 5.92 -33.75
C LEU A 9 28.78 5.49 -32.30
N SER A 10 29.80 5.47 -31.43
CA SER A 10 29.62 5.18 -30.00
C SER A 10 28.93 6.32 -29.25
N MET A 11 29.17 7.57 -29.62
CA MET A 11 28.49 8.75 -29.06
C MET A 11 27.01 8.82 -29.50
N LEU A 12 26.66 8.35 -30.69
CA LEU A 12 25.27 8.22 -31.15
C LEU A 12 24.52 7.09 -30.43
N LEU A 13 25.20 6.00 -30.09
CA LEU A 13 24.65 4.87 -29.33
C LEU A 13 24.37 5.22 -27.85
N LEU A 14 25.03 6.25 -27.31
CA LEU A 14 24.77 6.78 -25.96
C LEU A 14 23.54 7.69 -25.88
N ILE A 15 23.06 8.22 -27.02
CA ILE A 15 21.88 9.10 -27.08
C ILE A 15 20.58 8.28 -27.18
N THR A 16 20.66 6.98 -27.45
CA THR A 16 19.49 6.08 -27.46
C THR A 16 19.09 5.60 -26.06
N GLN A 17 19.40 6.34 -24.99
CA GLN A 17 18.74 6.11 -23.71
C GLN A 17 17.23 6.19 -23.95
N SER A 18 16.57 5.04 -23.82
CA SER A 18 15.19 4.82 -24.26
C SER A 18 14.27 5.95 -23.79
N PRO A 19 13.44 6.56 -24.68
CA PRO A 19 12.52 7.64 -24.34
C PRO A 19 11.66 7.37 -23.10
N CYS A 20 11.37 6.10 -22.83
CA CYS A 20 10.61 5.62 -21.68
C CYS A 20 11.27 5.99 -20.32
N VAL A 21 12.59 5.85 -20.18
CA VAL A 21 13.29 6.12 -18.91
C VAL A 21 13.26 7.62 -18.56
N ASN A 22 13.38 8.49 -19.57
CA ASN A 22 13.33 9.93 -19.36
C ASN A 22 11.91 10.42 -19.05
N ALA A 23 10.89 9.81 -19.66
CA ALA A 23 9.49 10.09 -19.36
C ALA A 23 9.14 9.71 -17.90
N GLN A 24 9.52 8.51 -17.46
CA GLN A 24 9.29 8.02 -16.10
C GLN A 24 9.90 8.95 -15.04
N LYS A 25 11.15 9.40 -15.23
CA LYS A 25 11.81 10.33 -14.28
C LYS A 25 11.03 11.64 -14.13
N LYS A 26 10.48 12.18 -15.23
CA LYS A 26 9.68 13.41 -15.22
C LYS A 26 8.34 13.21 -14.49
N GLU A 27 7.64 12.11 -14.76
CA GLU A 27 6.38 11.76 -14.08
C GLU A 27 6.58 11.57 -12.57
N ILE A 28 7.64 10.88 -12.15
CA ILE A 28 8.02 10.75 -10.73
C ILE A 28 8.32 12.11 -10.12
N ALA A 29 9.09 12.97 -10.80
CA ALA A 29 9.42 14.30 -10.28
C ALA A 29 8.15 15.15 -10.08
N GLN A 30 7.21 15.09 -11.02
CA GLN A 30 5.94 15.79 -10.93
C GLN A 30 5.09 15.28 -9.76
N ALA A 31 4.97 13.96 -9.60
CA ALA A 31 4.26 13.37 -8.45
C ALA A 31 4.89 13.80 -7.11
N ARG A 32 6.22 13.85 -7.02
CA ARG A 32 6.91 14.36 -5.81
C ARG A 32 6.60 15.84 -5.54
N THR A 33 6.40 16.66 -6.57
CA THR A 33 5.96 18.06 -6.38
C THR A 33 4.55 18.13 -5.80
N TYR A 34 3.61 17.31 -6.28
CA TYR A 34 2.28 17.18 -5.69
C TYR A 34 2.36 16.78 -4.21
N ILE A 35 3.12 15.74 -3.89
CA ILE A 35 3.34 15.26 -2.51
C ILE A 35 3.91 16.37 -1.62
N LYS A 36 4.95 17.10 -2.08
CA LYS A 36 5.55 18.20 -1.32
C LYS A 36 4.54 19.30 -1.02
N SER A 37 3.75 19.70 -2.01
CA SER A 37 2.72 20.74 -1.85
C SER A 37 1.50 20.31 -1.03
N GLY A 38 1.30 19.00 -0.82
CA GLY A 38 0.09 18.45 -0.22
C GLY A 38 -1.16 18.56 -1.11
N LYS A 39 -1.01 18.97 -2.37
CA LYS A 39 -2.11 19.16 -3.33
C LYS A 39 -2.01 18.14 -4.47
N ASN A 40 -3.14 17.77 -5.05
CA ASN A 40 -3.23 16.80 -6.16
C ASN A 40 -2.60 15.43 -5.84
N LEU A 41 -2.76 14.97 -4.60
CA LEU A 41 -2.21 13.68 -4.16
C LEU A 41 -2.86 12.50 -4.90
N ASP A 42 -4.12 12.63 -5.27
CA ASP A 42 -4.87 11.72 -6.14
C ASP A 42 -4.21 11.60 -7.53
N LYS A 43 -3.73 12.72 -8.10
CA LYS A 43 -2.99 12.70 -9.37
C LYS A 43 -1.62 12.05 -9.20
N ALA A 44 -0.92 12.32 -8.10
CA ALA A 44 0.35 11.65 -7.80
C ALA A 44 0.16 10.12 -7.74
N GLU A 45 -0.89 9.66 -7.04
CA GLU A 45 -1.27 8.26 -6.97
C GLU A 45 -1.58 7.68 -8.37
N GLN A 46 -2.41 8.36 -9.17
CA GLN A 46 -2.80 7.91 -10.51
C GLN A 46 -1.60 7.77 -11.44
N VAL A 47 -0.68 8.75 -11.45
CA VAL A 47 0.52 8.72 -12.30
C VAL A 47 1.43 7.57 -11.89
N MET A 48 1.67 7.35 -10.59
CA MET A 48 2.53 6.24 -10.14
C MET A 48 1.89 4.87 -10.41
N ASN A 49 0.57 4.73 -10.21
CA ASN A 49 -0.14 3.51 -10.59
C ASN A 49 -0.09 3.25 -12.10
N LYS A 50 -0.18 4.29 -12.93
CA LYS A 50 -0.04 4.17 -14.39
C LYS A 50 1.35 3.63 -14.75
N LEU A 51 2.41 4.15 -14.12
CA LEU A 51 3.76 3.66 -14.33
C LEU A 51 3.92 2.19 -13.94
N LEU A 52 3.35 1.76 -12.81
CA LEU A 52 3.43 0.36 -12.34
C LEU A 52 2.62 -0.64 -13.19
N ARG A 53 1.73 -0.17 -14.08
CA ARG A 53 1.03 -1.06 -15.04
C ARG A 53 1.94 -1.51 -16.18
N ASP A 54 2.99 -0.74 -16.46
CA ASP A 54 4.00 -1.12 -17.44
C ASP A 54 5.05 -2.00 -16.75
N SER A 55 5.18 -3.25 -17.22
CA SER A 55 6.14 -4.21 -16.66
C SER A 55 7.59 -3.76 -16.76
N ALA A 56 7.92 -2.84 -17.70
CA ALA A 56 9.25 -2.26 -17.80
C ALA A 56 9.64 -1.41 -16.57
N ASN A 57 8.67 -1.05 -15.72
CA ASN A 57 8.86 -0.20 -14.55
C ASN A 57 8.84 -0.95 -13.22
N ILE A 58 8.60 -2.28 -13.23
CA ILE A 58 8.33 -3.06 -12.01
C ILE A 58 9.53 -3.11 -11.04
N ASP A 59 10.75 -2.94 -11.53
CA ASP A 59 11.97 -2.96 -10.71
C ASP A 59 12.34 -1.56 -10.15
N ASN A 60 11.61 -0.51 -10.55
CA ASN A 60 11.91 0.85 -10.12
C ASN A 60 11.23 1.17 -8.78
N ILE A 61 11.96 0.88 -7.71
CA ILE A 61 11.59 1.17 -6.30
C ILE A 61 11.11 2.60 -6.09
N ARG A 62 11.61 3.58 -6.86
CA ARG A 62 11.24 4.98 -6.68
C ARG A 62 9.77 5.25 -7.03
N ILE A 63 9.16 4.47 -7.92
CA ILE A 63 7.72 4.59 -8.19
C ILE A 63 6.93 4.11 -6.98
N TYR A 64 7.29 2.96 -6.41
CA TYR A 64 6.63 2.40 -5.23
C TYR A 64 6.74 3.33 -4.02
N THR A 65 7.93 3.87 -3.74
CA THR A 65 8.11 4.79 -2.60
C THR A 65 7.33 6.09 -2.81
N THR A 66 7.32 6.64 -4.03
CA THR A 66 6.53 7.83 -4.36
C THR A 66 5.02 7.57 -4.23
N LEU A 67 4.55 6.39 -4.66
CA LEU A 67 3.15 5.97 -4.50
C LEU A 67 2.77 5.83 -3.02
N ALA A 68 3.61 5.18 -2.22
CA ALA A 68 3.43 5.01 -0.78
C ALA A 68 3.35 6.36 -0.06
N GLU A 69 4.25 7.28 -0.35
CA GLU A 69 4.22 8.66 0.17
C GLU A 69 2.91 9.40 -0.21
N ALA A 70 2.44 9.25 -1.46
CA ALA A 70 1.21 9.89 -1.91
C ALA A 70 -0.03 9.38 -1.17
N VAL A 71 -0.22 8.06 -1.07
CA VAL A 71 -1.39 7.50 -0.38
C VAL A 71 -1.33 7.72 1.13
N ARG A 72 -0.13 7.68 1.71
CA ARG A 72 0.11 8.03 3.11
C ARG A 72 -0.34 9.46 3.40
N LYS A 73 0.07 10.44 2.59
CA LYS A 73 -0.36 11.82 2.77
C LYS A 73 -1.87 12.00 2.60
N GLN A 74 -2.51 11.29 1.67
CA GLN A 74 -3.97 11.33 1.54
C GLN A 74 -4.65 10.85 2.82
N TYR A 75 -4.16 9.75 3.38
CA TYR A 75 -4.67 9.22 4.65
C TYR A 75 -4.44 10.20 5.80
N GLU A 76 -3.23 10.74 5.95
CA GLU A 76 -2.87 11.67 7.02
C GLU A 76 -3.74 12.94 7.00
N GLN A 77 -4.06 13.49 5.82
CA GLN A 77 -4.96 14.64 5.69
C GLN A 77 -6.38 14.39 6.22
N VAL A 78 -6.88 13.15 6.09
CA VAL A 78 -8.20 12.79 6.63
C VAL A 78 -8.07 12.41 8.10
N ASN A 79 -7.02 11.67 8.48
CA ASN A 79 -6.76 11.26 9.86
C ASN A 79 -6.58 12.46 10.80
N GLU A 80 -5.98 13.55 10.33
CA GLU A 80 -5.90 14.81 11.08
C GLU A 80 -7.28 15.37 11.41
N LYS A 81 -8.23 15.34 10.45
CA LYS A 81 -9.62 15.75 10.71
C LYS A 81 -10.30 14.85 11.75
N VAL A 82 -10.05 13.54 11.69
CA VAL A 82 -10.55 12.58 12.68
C VAL A 82 -10.04 12.94 14.07
N TYR A 83 -8.73 13.19 14.20
CA TYR A 83 -8.10 13.58 15.46
C TYR A 83 -8.67 14.90 16.01
N LEU A 84 -8.87 15.88 15.14
CA LEU A 84 -9.47 17.18 15.48
C LEU A 84 -11.00 17.14 15.65
N LYS A 85 -11.62 15.95 15.58
CA LYS A 85 -13.08 15.73 15.69
C LYS A 85 -13.90 16.56 14.68
N GLN A 86 -13.31 16.85 13.52
CA GLN A 86 -13.99 17.55 12.44
C GLN A 86 -14.86 16.58 11.62
N SER A 87 -15.76 17.12 10.80
CA SER A 87 -16.53 16.30 9.86
C SER A 87 -15.64 15.70 8.76
N TYR A 88 -15.85 14.43 8.45
CA TYR A 88 -15.14 13.70 7.40
C TYR A 88 -16.02 12.60 6.81
N ASP A 89 -15.72 12.18 5.59
CA ASP A 89 -16.34 11.01 4.96
C ASP A 89 -15.70 9.73 5.50
N SER A 90 -16.42 8.99 6.35
CA SER A 90 -15.93 7.74 6.94
C SER A 90 -15.69 6.64 5.92
N ALA A 91 -16.52 6.55 4.86
CA ALA A 91 -16.33 5.55 3.82
C ALA A 91 -15.03 5.82 3.06
N ALA A 92 -14.81 7.07 2.67
CA ALA A 92 -13.56 7.49 2.03
C ALA A 92 -12.35 7.26 2.94
N PHE A 93 -12.46 7.58 4.24
CA PHE A 93 -11.41 7.36 5.24
C PHE A 93 -10.98 5.90 5.33
N PHE A 94 -11.93 4.96 5.49
CA PHE A 94 -11.57 3.55 5.59
C PHE A 94 -11.04 2.99 4.26
N ASN A 95 -11.54 3.48 3.13
CA ASN A 95 -11.01 3.09 1.82
C ASN A 95 -9.55 3.54 1.64
N ILE A 96 -9.20 4.77 2.04
CA ILE A 96 -7.80 5.23 1.96
C ILE A 96 -6.93 4.52 3.00
N ALA A 97 -7.45 4.20 4.19
CA ALA A 97 -6.74 3.40 5.18
C ALA A 97 -6.33 2.04 4.60
N LYS A 98 -7.26 1.29 4.00
CA LYS A 98 -6.94 0.01 3.33
C LYS A 98 -5.91 0.19 2.20
N LYS A 99 -6.06 1.24 1.39
CA LYS A 99 -5.14 1.51 0.28
C LYS A 99 -3.70 1.75 0.76
N VAL A 100 -3.53 2.40 1.91
CA VAL A 100 -2.21 2.59 2.51
C VAL A 100 -1.55 1.23 2.77
N PHE A 101 -2.24 0.27 3.36
CA PHE A 101 -1.71 -1.09 3.59
C PHE A 101 -1.34 -1.78 2.28
N ASP A 102 -2.27 -1.84 1.32
CA ASP A 102 -2.04 -2.51 0.02
C ASP A 102 -0.80 -1.97 -0.71
N VAL A 103 -0.60 -0.65 -0.69
CA VAL A 103 0.52 -0.02 -1.37
C VAL A 103 1.84 -0.26 -0.63
N HIS A 104 1.83 -0.26 0.71
CA HIS A 104 3.04 -0.47 1.49
C HIS A 104 3.47 -1.95 1.48
N GLU A 105 2.55 -2.91 1.44
CA GLU A 105 2.86 -4.34 1.25
C GLU A 105 3.49 -4.61 -0.13
N LYS A 106 2.98 -3.94 -1.17
CA LYS A 106 3.59 -3.98 -2.51
C LYS A 106 4.99 -3.35 -2.53
N LEU A 107 5.17 -2.24 -1.84
CA LEU A 107 6.49 -1.62 -1.68
C LEU A 107 7.45 -2.56 -0.91
N ASP A 108 6.99 -3.23 0.15
CA ASP A 108 7.79 -4.21 0.90
C ASP A 108 8.28 -5.33 -0.02
N SER A 109 7.36 -5.92 -0.78
CA SER A 109 7.67 -6.96 -1.78
C SER A 109 8.68 -6.46 -2.82
N ALA A 110 8.49 -5.25 -3.35
CA ALA A 110 9.41 -4.67 -4.33
C ALA A 110 10.81 -4.42 -3.72
N LEU A 111 10.90 -3.92 -2.48
CA LEU A 111 12.17 -3.70 -1.78
C LEU A 111 12.94 -5.00 -1.58
N VAL A 112 12.24 -6.10 -1.28
CA VAL A 112 12.86 -7.43 -1.11
C VAL A 112 13.33 -8.00 -2.46
N ILE A 113 12.53 -7.88 -3.52
CA ILE A 113 12.82 -8.53 -4.80
C ILE A 113 13.79 -7.70 -5.66
N TYR A 114 13.58 -6.38 -5.76
CA TYR A 114 14.28 -5.50 -6.71
C TYR A 114 15.21 -4.48 -6.04
N GLY A 115 15.16 -4.34 -4.72
CA GLY A 115 15.92 -3.34 -4.01
C GLY A 115 17.43 -3.64 -4.03
N LYS A 116 18.23 -2.66 -4.48
CA LYS A 116 19.69 -2.83 -4.68
C LYS A 116 20.55 -2.38 -3.49
N LYS A 117 19.93 -1.86 -2.43
CA LYS A 117 20.62 -1.28 -1.26
C LYS A 117 20.04 -1.88 0.04
N PRO A 118 20.58 -3.01 0.52
CA PRO A 118 20.01 -3.74 1.65
C PRO A 118 19.78 -2.87 2.89
N ASP A 119 20.77 -2.08 3.29
CA ASP A 119 20.67 -1.24 4.50
C ASP A 119 19.58 -0.17 4.39
N ASP A 120 19.47 0.49 3.23
CA ASP A 120 18.44 1.50 2.98
C ASP A 120 17.06 0.83 2.95
N ASN A 121 16.95 -0.35 2.32
CA ASN A 121 15.70 -1.10 2.23
C ASN A 121 15.22 -1.51 3.63
N THR A 122 16.10 -2.08 4.47
CA THR A 122 15.75 -2.47 5.84
C THR A 122 15.23 -1.29 6.65
N LYS A 123 15.85 -0.11 6.53
CA LYS A 123 15.36 1.12 7.19
C LYS A 123 13.97 1.55 6.70
N ILE A 124 13.73 1.47 5.39
CA ILE A 124 12.40 1.79 4.82
C ILE A 124 11.35 0.80 5.31
N ARG A 125 11.66 -0.50 5.29
CA ARG A 125 10.76 -1.57 5.76
C ARG A 125 10.40 -1.38 7.23
N ALA A 126 11.39 -1.16 8.10
CA ALA A 126 11.17 -0.90 9.52
C ALA A 126 10.25 0.30 9.76
N ARG A 127 10.53 1.44 9.11
CA ARG A 127 9.68 2.65 9.23
C ARG A 127 8.26 2.42 8.74
N ASN A 128 8.10 1.69 7.63
CA ASN A 128 6.78 1.39 7.09
C ASN A 128 6.00 0.47 8.03
N SER A 129 6.67 -0.54 8.59
CA SER A 129 6.07 -1.47 9.52
C SER A 129 5.59 -0.77 10.80
N GLU A 130 6.44 0.07 11.39
CA GLU A 130 6.08 0.88 12.56
C GLU A 130 4.86 1.75 12.29
N TYR A 131 4.85 2.47 11.16
CA TYR A 131 3.73 3.31 10.77
C TYR A 131 2.43 2.51 10.60
N LEU A 132 2.48 1.39 9.87
CA LEU A 132 1.29 0.59 9.61
C LEU A 132 0.77 -0.08 10.88
N ASN A 133 1.66 -0.58 11.74
CA ASN A 133 1.27 -1.29 12.95
C ASN A 133 0.41 -0.40 13.86
N ILE A 134 0.76 0.89 13.99
CA ILE A 134 -0.03 1.88 14.72
C ILE A 134 -1.47 1.99 14.18
N TYR A 135 -1.66 1.92 12.86
CA TYR A 135 -2.94 2.19 12.21
C TYR A 135 -3.75 0.96 11.82
N ARG A 136 -3.28 -0.26 12.11
CA ARG A 136 -3.99 -1.50 11.78
C ARG A 136 -5.41 -1.54 12.31
N VAL A 137 -5.64 -1.04 13.52
CA VAL A 137 -6.97 -1.00 14.14
C VAL A 137 -8.00 -0.23 13.28
N ASN A 138 -7.55 0.67 12.39
CA ASN A 138 -8.45 1.36 11.47
C ASN A 138 -9.00 0.46 10.36
N LEU A 139 -8.31 -0.63 9.99
CA LEU A 139 -8.86 -1.67 9.13
C LEU A 139 -10.01 -2.38 9.83
N TYR A 140 -9.80 -2.82 11.08
CA TYR A 140 -10.86 -3.44 11.88
C TYR A 140 -12.07 -2.52 12.06
N ASN A 141 -11.84 -1.26 12.43
CA ASN A 141 -12.90 -0.25 12.56
C ASN A 141 -13.63 -0.01 11.23
N GLY A 142 -12.91 -0.05 10.10
CA GLY A 142 -13.50 -0.02 8.76
C GLY A 142 -14.40 -1.21 8.48
N GLY A 143 -14.00 -2.40 8.91
CA GLY A 143 -14.84 -3.60 8.85
C GLY A 143 -16.12 -3.45 9.65
N LEU A 144 -16.04 -2.91 10.88
CA LEU A 144 -17.22 -2.60 11.70
C LEU A 144 -18.15 -1.58 11.03
N TYR A 145 -17.58 -0.55 10.42
CA TYR A 145 -18.34 0.47 9.71
C TYR A 145 -19.17 -0.14 8.57
N TRP A 146 -18.55 -0.93 7.69
CA TRP A 146 -19.25 -1.55 6.57
C TRP A 146 -20.23 -2.63 7.01
N LEU A 147 -19.90 -3.38 8.07
CA LEU A 147 -20.82 -4.33 8.69
C LEU A 147 -22.12 -3.66 9.15
N ARG A 148 -22.03 -2.51 9.84
CA ARG A 148 -23.22 -1.73 10.26
C ARG A 148 -24.05 -1.21 9.07
N LYS A 149 -23.44 -1.06 7.90
CA LYS A 149 -24.11 -0.67 6.65
C LYS A 149 -24.65 -1.88 5.88
N ASN A 150 -24.52 -3.10 6.41
CA ASN A 150 -24.83 -4.36 5.73
C ASN A 150 -24.05 -4.57 4.42
N ASP A 151 -22.95 -3.85 4.21
CA ASP A 151 -22.03 -4.10 3.08
C ASP A 151 -21.03 -5.17 3.50
N PHE A 152 -21.50 -6.42 3.56
CA PHE A 152 -20.73 -7.57 4.04
C PHE A 152 -19.46 -7.81 3.22
N LYS A 153 -19.49 -7.51 1.92
CA LYS A 153 -18.33 -7.66 1.03
C LYS A 153 -17.21 -6.70 1.41
N LYS A 154 -17.52 -5.41 1.61
CA LYS A 154 -16.52 -4.44 2.08
C LYS A 154 -16.09 -4.71 3.52
N ALA A 155 -17.00 -5.18 4.38
CA ALA A 155 -16.66 -5.57 5.75
C ALA A 155 -15.60 -6.69 5.77
N ILE A 156 -15.84 -7.77 5.02
CA ILE A 156 -14.86 -8.87 4.86
C ILE A 156 -13.54 -8.34 4.32
N THR A 157 -13.56 -7.47 3.30
CA THR A 157 -12.34 -6.90 2.71
C THR A 157 -11.47 -6.19 3.74
N MET A 158 -12.08 -5.49 4.70
CA MET A 158 -11.36 -4.78 5.77
C MET A 158 -10.88 -5.71 6.88
N PHE A 159 -11.72 -6.66 7.32
CA PHE A 159 -11.31 -7.67 8.31
C PHE A 159 -10.20 -8.58 7.78
N ASP A 160 -10.28 -8.98 6.51
CA ASP A 160 -9.25 -9.77 5.87
C ASP A 160 -7.93 -9.00 5.80
N ALA A 161 -7.93 -7.71 5.44
CA ALA A 161 -6.72 -6.89 5.45
C ALA A 161 -6.12 -6.78 6.86
N TYR A 162 -6.96 -6.65 7.90
CA TYR A 162 -6.50 -6.63 9.28
C TYR A 162 -5.80 -7.95 9.69
N LEU A 163 -6.44 -9.08 9.38
CA LEU A 163 -5.93 -10.42 9.69
C LEU A 163 -4.70 -10.76 8.85
N ASP A 164 -4.62 -10.24 7.63
CA ASP A 164 -3.48 -10.48 6.73
C ASP A 164 -2.17 -9.91 7.28
N CYS A 165 -2.23 -8.85 8.10
CA CYS A 165 -1.05 -8.32 8.79
C CYS A 165 -0.33 -9.36 9.67
N HIS A 166 -1.00 -10.44 10.10
CA HIS A 166 -0.35 -11.56 10.82
C HIS A 166 0.54 -12.42 9.93
N ARG A 167 0.37 -12.35 8.60
CA ARG A 167 1.04 -13.19 7.61
C ARG A 167 2.06 -12.44 6.78
N GLN A 168 1.93 -11.12 6.70
CA GLN A 168 2.83 -10.28 5.93
C GLN A 168 4.21 -10.18 6.62
N PRO A 169 5.33 -10.51 5.93
CA PRO A 169 6.68 -10.43 6.49
C PRO A 169 7.04 -9.04 7.03
N LEU A 170 6.37 -8.00 6.53
CA LEU A 170 6.53 -6.63 7.02
C LEU A 170 6.29 -6.51 8.53
N PHE A 171 5.41 -7.33 9.13
CA PHE A 171 5.06 -7.23 10.56
C PHE A 171 5.70 -8.31 11.45
N SER A 172 6.74 -8.99 10.99
CA SER A 172 7.38 -10.10 11.73
C SER A 172 7.85 -9.72 13.15
N ASP A 173 8.14 -8.44 13.38
CA ASP A 173 8.76 -7.96 14.62
C ASP A 173 7.75 -7.71 15.76
N TYR A 174 6.44 -7.84 15.52
CA TYR A 174 5.37 -7.43 16.46
C TYR A 174 4.65 -8.56 17.20
N THR A 175 5.11 -9.82 17.10
CA THR A 175 4.53 -11.00 17.79
C THR A 175 2.98 -11.04 17.81
N LEU A 176 2.39 -10.71 16.67
CA LEU A 176 0.95 -10.43 16.55
C LEU A 176 0.07 -11.65 16.82
N SER A 177 0.58 -12.85 16.52
CA SER A 177 -0.12 -14.11 16.79
C SER A 177 -0.38 -14.35 18.27
N GLU A 178 0.36 -13.69 19.16
CA GLU A 178 0.30 -13.89 20.61
C GLU A 178 -0.37 -12.71 21.33
N ASN A 179 -0.30 -11.49 20.78
CA ASN A 179 -0.66 -10.24 21.48
C ASN A 179 -1.77 -9.43 20.79
N ASP A 180 -2.56 -10.04 19.89
CA ASP A 180 -3.65 -9.37 19.16
C ASP A 180 -5.04 -9.91 19.54
N ASP A 181 -5.60 -9.38 20.62
CA ASP A 181 -6.95 -9.72 21.10
C ASP A 181 -8.08 -9.32 20.14
N ILE A 182 -7.80 -8.46 19.15
CA ILE A 182 -8.79 -8.05 18.15
C ILE A 182 -8.88 -9.08 17.02
N ALA A 183 -7.85 -9.89 16.79
CA ALA A 183 -7.85 -10.86 15.69
C ALA A 183 -8.99 -11.89 15.77
N PRO A 184 -9.28 -12.55 16.91
CA PRO A 184 -10.46 -13.42 17.03
C PRO A 184 -11.77 -12.67 16.77
N LEU A 185 -11.88 -11.44 17.25
CA LEU A 185 -13.05 -10.59 17.05
C LEU A 185 -13.24 -10.16 15.58
N ALA A 186 -12.15 -9.93 14.86
CA ALA A 186 -12.17 -9.65 13.42
C ALA A 186 -12.59 -10.90 12.63
N ALA A 187 -12.01 -12.06 12.97
CA ALA A 187 -12.34 -13.34 12.35
C ALA A 187 -13.81 -13.73 12.56
N SER A 188 -14.32 -13.57 13.78
CA SER A 188 -15.74 -13.81 14.10
C SER A 188 -16.69 -12.95 13.27
N ARG A 189 -16.36 -11.67 13.08
CA ARG A 189 -17.16 -10.77 12.24
C ARG A 189 -17.05 -11.07 10.76
N ALA A 190 -15.86 -11.44 10.27
CA ALA A 190 -15.68 -11.90 8.90
C ALA A 190 -16.48 -13.20 8.63
N LEU A 191 -16.46 -14.14 9.58
CA LEU A 191 -17.26 -15.36 9.55
C LEU A 191 -18.76 -15.04 9.47
N TYR A 192 -19.26 -14.15 10.34
CA TYR A 192 -20.65 -13.71 10.29
C TYR A 192 -21.02 -13.11 8.92
N CYS A 193 -20.16 -12.24 8.37
CA CYS A 193 -20.37 -11.69 7.03
C CYS A 193 -20.42 -12.80 5.96
N GLY A 194 -19.51 -13.78 6.05
CA GLY A 194 -19.49 -14.96 5.16
C GLY A 194 -20.79 -15.75 5.23
N TYR A 195 -21.30 -16.01 6.44
CA TYR A 195 -22.59 -16.67 6.66
C TYR A 195 -23.75 -15.86 6.03
N ARG A 196 -23.80 -14.54 6.27
CA ARG A 196 -24.83 -13.65 5.70
C ARG A 196 -24.81 -13.62 4.17
N MET A 197 -23.65 -13.84 3.56
CA MET A 197 -23.45 -13.92 2.11
C MET A 197 -23.58 -15.35 1.55
N GLN A 198 -23.86 -16.36 2.39
CA GLN A 198 -23.82 -17.78 2.01
C GLN A 198 -22.47 -18.22 1.39
N ASN A 199 -21.38 -17.56 1.79
CA ASN A 199 -20.03 -17.86 1.34
C ASN A 199 -19.33 -18.78 2.36
N THR A 200 -19.46 -20.08 2.14
CA THR A 200 -18.87 -21.13 3.01
C THR A 200 -17.36 -21.05 3.09
N SER A 201 -16.67 -20.63 2.03
CA SER A 201 -15.21 -20.47 2.04
C SER A 201 -14.76 -19.46 3.10
N ILE A 202 -15.44 -18.31 3.20
CA ILE A 202 -15.12 -17.29 4.22
C ILE A 202 -15.44 -17.80 5.63
N VAL A 203 -16.53 -18.55 5.80
CA VAL A 203 -16.89 -19.16 7.09
C VAL A 203 -15.79 -20.12 7.55
N PHE A 204 -15.38 -21.06 6.70
CA PHE A 204 -14.36 -22.04 7.06
C PHE A 204 -12.98 -21.41 7.28
N LYS A 205 -12.59 -20.44 6.44
CA LYS A 205 -11.32 -19.69 6.58
C LYS A 205 -11.17 -19.07 7.98
N ASN A 206 -12.24 -18.54 8.55
CA ASN A 206 -12.20 -17.77 9.80
C ASN A 206 -12.58 -18.59 11.04
N LYS A 207 -13.13 -19.80 10.88
CA LYS A 207 -13.74 -20.59 11.96
C LYS A 207 -12.81 -20.80 13.15
N GLU A 208 -11.58 -21.26 12.92
CA GLU A 208 -10.66 -21.62 14.01
C GLU A 208 -10.26 -20.40 14.83
N LEU A 209 -9.90 -19.30 14.15
CA LEU A 209 -9.50 -18.07 14.82
C LEU A 209 -10.68 -17.38 15.52
N ALA A 210 -11.89 -17.49 14.97
CA ALA A 210 -13.10 -16.90 15.56
C ALA A 210 -13.56 -17.55 16.88
N LEU A 211 -13.05 -18.75 17.19
CA LEU A 211 -13.42 -19.54 18.37
C LEU A 211 -12.38 -19.48 19.49
N LYS A 212 -11.27 -18.77 19.28
CA LYS A 212 -10.29 -18.45 20.33
C LYS A 212 -10.79 -17.29 21.19
#